data_AF-A0A442KJQ8-F1
#
_entry.id   AF-A0A442KJQ8-F1
#
_cell.length_a   1.000
_cell.length_b   1.000
_cell.length_c   1.000
_cell.angle_alpha   90.00
_cell.angle_beta   90.00
_cell.angle_gamma   90.00
#
_symmetry.space_group_name_H-M   'P 1'
#
loop_
_entity.id
_entity.type
_entity.pdbx_description
1 polymer ?
#
loop_
_entity_poly.entity_id
_entity_poly.type
_entity_poly.pdbx_seq_one_letter_code
_entity_poly.pdbx_strand_id
1 'polypeptide(L)' 'MCSEIECRRGGLDYPSWLILDEYNRVQVDEAYDLVTTTPIGAFSPAFVRKIAGVINETAAQRRLCGIVRK' A
#
# COMPACT_ATOMS: atom_id res chain seq x y z
N MET A 1 0.59 -10.31 -6.04
CA MET A 1 -0.05 -9.74 -7.25
C MET A 1 -1.48 -9.37 -6.91
N CYS A 2 -1.91 -8.17 -7.26
CA CYS A 2 -3.28 -7.73 -7.10
C CYS A 2 -4.15 -8.39 -8.19
N SER A 3 -5.35 -8.86 -7.84
CA SER A 3 -6.28 -9.38 -8.85
C SER A 3 -6.88 -8.24 -9.67
N GLU A 4 -7.36 -8.50 -10.88
CA GLU A 4 -7.94 -7.47 -11.76
C GLU A 4 -9.07 -6.69 -11.07
N ILE A 5 -9.93 -7.38 -10.32
CA ILE A 5 -11.02 -6.74 -9.57
C ILE A 5 -10.52 -5.83 -8.45
N GLU A 6 -9.42 -6.20 -7.77
CA GLU A 6 -8.81 -5.37 -6.74
C GLU A 6 -8.02 -4.20 -7.34
N CYS A 7 -7.38 -4.39 -8.50
CA CYS A 7 -6.78 -3.29 -9.27
C CYS A 7 -7.84 -2.24 -9.61
N ARG A 8 -8.96 -2.64 -10.23
CA ARG A 8 -10.04 -1.71 -10.59
C ARG A 8 -10.62 -0.99 -9.36
N ARG A 9 -10.83 -1.71 -8.25
CA ARG A 9 -11.29 -1.11 -6.97
C ARG A 9 -10.29 -0.10 -6.41
N GLY A 10 -9.01 -0.39 -6.53
CA GLY A 10 -7.91 0.49 -6.13
C GLY A 10 -7.64 1.66 -7.10
N GLY A 11 -8.42 1.82 -8.16
CA GLY A 11 -8.20 2.85 -9.18
C GLY A 11 -6.95 2.60 -10.04
N LEU A 12 -6.53 1.34 -10.16
CA LEU A 12 -5.35 0.93 -10.92
C LEU A 12 -5.78 0.34 -12.27
N ASP A 13 -5.32 0.95 -13.36
CA ASP A 13 -5.65 0.53 -14.72
C ASP A 13 -4.79 -0.63 -15.26
N TYR A 14 -3.73 -0.99 -14.53
CA TYR A 14 -2.76 -1.99 -14.95
C TYR A 14 -2.59 -3.11 -13.90
N PRO A 15 -2.18 -4.32 -14.33
CA PRO A 15 -1.74 -5.35 -13.41
C PRO A 15 -0.67 -4.80 -12.46
N SER A 16 -0.95 -4.87 -11.16
CA SER A 16 -0.18 -4.16 -10.14
C SER A 16 0.26 -5.08 -9.01
N TRP A 17 1.36 -4.70 -8.36
CA TRP A 17 1.90 -5.38 -7.18
C TRP A 17 1.92 -4.41 -6.00
N LEU A 18 1.69 -4.96 -4.81
CA LEU A 18 1.88 -4.25 -3.55
C LEU A 18 3.18 -4.78 -2.92
N ILE A 19 4.07 -3.86 -2.59
CA ILE A 19 5.28 -4.11 -1.79
C ILE A 19 4.86 -3.92 -0.33
N LEU A 20 4.98 -4.96 0.49
CA LEU A 20 4.42 -5.01 1.84
C LEU A 20 5.49 -5.14 2.94
N ASP A 21 6.74 -5.27 2.54
CA ASP A 21 7.93 -5.22 3.38
C ASP A 21 8.54 -3.82 3.46
N GLU A 22 8.13 -2.90 2.59
CA GLU A 22 8.56 -1.51 2.60
C GLU A 22 7.36 -0.57 2.65
N TYR A 23 7.48 0.51 3.44
CA TYR A 23 6.48 1.57 3.48
C TYR A 23 7.11 2.94 3.68
N ASN A 24 6.51 3.95 3.06
CA ASN A 24 6.92 5.34 3.25
C ASN A 24 6.25 5.91 4.50
N ARG A 25 7.02 6.62 5.33
CA ARG A 25 6.52 7.48 6.40
C ARG A 25 6.66 8.93 5.96
N VAL A 26 5.53 9.61 5.82
CA VAL A 26 5.47 11.02 5.40
C VAL A 26 4.37 11.72 6.19
N GLN A 27 4.61 12.97 6.62
CA GLN A 27 3.55 13.82 7.14
C GLN A 27 2.69 14.29 5.97
N VAL A 28 1.37 14.32 6.14
CA VAL A 28 0.46 14.70 5.03
C VAL A 28 0.79 16.10 4.50
N ASP A 29 1.16 17.02 5.39
CA ASP A 29 1.56 18.40 5.06
C ASP A 29 2.93 18.49 4.37
N GLU A 30 3.72 17.41 4.39
CA GLU A 30 5.06 17.31 3.81
C GLU A 30 5.10 16.33 2.61
N ALA A 31 3.94 15.85 2.13
CA ALA A 31 3.86 14.88 1.04
C ALA A 31 3.99 15.53 -0.35
N TYR A 32 4.99 16.40 -0.54
CA TYR A 32 5.20 17.19 -1.76
C TYR A 32 5.47 16.33 -3.01
N ASP A 33 5.99 15.12 -2.81
CA ASP A 33 6.20 14.12 -3.88
C ASP A 33 4.89 13.56 -4.45
N LEU A 34 3.75 13.72 -3.75
CA LEU A 34 2.46 13.22 -4.19
C LEU A 34 1.74 14.28 -5.02
N VAL A 35 1.32 13.90 -6.23
CA VAL A 35 0.47 14.74 -7.09
C VAL A 35 -0.85 15.12 -6.39
N THR A 36 -1.37 14.23 -5.54
CA THR A 36 -2.55 14.47 -4.72
C THR A 36 -2.58 13.51 -3.53
N THR A 37 -3.17 13.95 -2.43
CA THR A 37 -3.51 13.11 -1.26
C THR A 37 -4.93 12.56 -1.34
N THR A 38 -5.68 12.91 -2.39
CA THR A 38 -7.04 12.40 -2.62
C THR A 38 -6.97 10.91 -2.96
N PRO A 39 -7.71 10.04 -2.26
CA PRO A 39 -7.76 8.62 -2.60
C PRO A 39 -8.30 8.40 -4.02
N ILE A 40 -7.62 7.57 -4.81
CA ILE A 40 -8.05 7.20 -6.18
C ILE A 40 -8.97 5.97 -6.20
N GLY A 41 -9.09 5.27 -5.08
CA GLY A 41 -9.88 4.04 -4.94
C GLY A 41 -9.72 3.42 -3.56
N ALA A 42 -10.33 2.26 -3.36
CA ALA A 42 -10.26 1.51 -2.11
C ALA A 42 -10.35 0.00 -2.37
N PHE A 43 -9.45 -0.76 -1.73
CA PHE A 43 -9.47 -2.23 -1.80
C PHE A 43 -10.64 -2.84 -1.00
N SER A 44 -11.02 -4.07 -1.35
CA SER A 44 -12.08 -4.76 -0.60
C SER A 44 -11.62 -5.12 0.82
N PRO A 45 -12.54 -5.17 1.81
CA PRO A 45 -12.18 -5.53 3.18
C PRO A 45 -11.50 -6.91 3.30
N ALA A 46 -11.88 -7.87 2.45
CA ALA A 46 -11.25 -9.18 2.42
C ALA A 46 -9.80 -9.11 1.94
N PHE A 47 -9.53 -8.31 0.91
CA PHE A 47 -8.18 -8.10 0.41
C PHE A 47 -7.31 -7.33 1.41
N VAL A 48 -7.86 -6.31 2.07
CA VAL A 48 -7.17 -5.58 3.16
C VAL A 48 -6.78 -6.50 4.31
N ARG A 49 -7.66 -7.42 4.73
CA ARG A 49 -7.31 -8.42 5.77
C ARG A 49 -6.15 -9.32 5.34
N LYS A 50 -6.13 -9.73 4.06
CA LYS A 50 -5.02 -10.51 3.51
C LYS A 50 -3.71 -9.72 3.55
N ILE A 51 -3.73 -8.44 3.15
CA ILE A 51 -2.57 -7.54 3.22
C ILE A 51 -2.05 -7.43 4.66
N ALA A 52 -2.95 -7.20 5.63
CA ALA A 52 -2.59 -7.09 7.03
C ALA A 52 -1.91 -8.37 7.57
N GLY A 53 -2.38 -9.55 7.15
CA GLY A 53 -1.75 -10.82 7.48
C GLY A 53 -0.29 -10.89 7.00
N VAL A 54 -0.05 -10.54 5.73
CA VAL A 54 1.31 -10.55 5.15
C VAL A 54 2.22 -9.52 5.84
N ILE A 55 1.72 -8.33 6.14
CA ILE A 55 2.49 -7.31 6.87
C ILE A 55 2.90 -7.84 8.25
N ASN A 56 1.99 -8.47 8.98
CA ASN A 56 2.27 -9.02 10.30
C ASN A 56 3.31 -10.15 10.24
N GLU A 57 3.23 -11.03 9.25
CA GLU A 57 4.22 -12.09 9.04
C GLU A 57 5.62 -11.52 8.74
N THR A 58 5.69 -10.52 7.86
CA THR A 58 6.94 -9.83 7.50
C THR A 58 7.52 -9.06 8.71
N ALA A 59 6.67 -8.41 9.50
CA ALA A 59 7.05 -7.71 10.72
C ALA A 59 7.60 -8.69 11.77
N ALA A 60 6.97 -9.85 11.96
CA ALA A 60 7.45 -10.90 12.86
C ALA A 60 8.84 -11.42 12.46
N GLN A 61 9.14 -11.41 11.17
CA GLN A 61 10.45 -11.79 10.63
C GLN A 61 11.47 -10.64 10.62
N ARG A 62 11.12 -9.46 11.15
CA ARG A 62 11.95 -8.24 11.18
C ARG A 62 12.44 -7.80 9.80
N ARG A 63 11.64 -8.05 8.76
CA ARG A 63 11.91 -7.64 7.38
C ARG A 63 11.13 -6.41 6.94
N LEU A 64 10.36 -5.81 7.84
CA LEU A 64 9.56 -4.62 7.56
C LEU A 64 10.43 -3.36 7.73
N CYS A 65 10.57 -2.59 6.65
CA CYS A 65 11.41 -1.40 6.56
C CYS A 65 10.57 -0.15 6.34
N GLY A 66 10.75 0.87 7.20
CA GLY A 66 10.15 2.18 7.03
C GLY A 66 11.13 3.15 6.38
N ILE A 67 10.75 3.76 5.27
CA ILE A 67 11.54 4.80 4.58
C ILE A 67 10.95 6.15 4.94
N VAL A 68 11.75 7.01 5.58
CA VAL A 68 11.37 8.41 5.83
C VAL A 68 11.60 9.18 4.54
N ARG A 69 10.53 9.73 3.97
CA ARG A 69 10.61 10.65 2.83
C ARG A 69 10.31 12.07 3.33
N LYS A 70 11.13 13.03 2.88
CA LYS A 70 11.04 14.46 3.18
C LYS A 70 10.73 15.22 1.90
#